data_AF-A0AAW4YG80-F1
#
_entry.id   AF-A0AAW4YG80-F1
#
_cell.length_a   1.000
_cell.length_b   1.000
_cell.length_c   1.000
_cell.angle_alpha   90.00
_cell.angle_beta   90.00
_cell.angle_gamma   90.00
#
_symmetry.space_group_name_H-M   'P 1'
#
loop_
_entity.id
_entity.type
_entity.pdbx_description
1 polymer ?
#
loop_
_entity_poly.entity_id
_entity_poly.type
_entity_poly.pdbx_seq_one_letter_code
_entity_poly.pdbx_strand_id
1 'polypeptide(L)'
;MKKIKAILCVFILALLMTSSTKTTTIFVIGDSTAAEKGGFRNNPERGWGMVLQGFFDDKVIVDNHAVNGRSSLSFINEGRWKKVLDRIKPGDYVFIQFGHNDEKSMPDRHTDPGSTFDANLARYVNETRVKGGIPVLFNAVVRRCYYSAELKNDDDEKLRNKVYDGREQINSDTLIDTHGAYVIAPRNVAKQLNVPFVDATKITHDIETGMGIEGSRKLHMWFMPGENPQVPKGKKDNTHYNVYGARVVAGALADAVAEQVPALKSHVCHYDYVVSAEGRGNFMDLQKAVDAVPVGKKAVIRILGGEWKKPIIAKGKKIKFVKSFGAKIK
;
A
#
# COMPACT_ATOMS: atom_id res chain seq x y z
N MET A 1 24.02 -24.47 48.51
CA MET A 1 23.91 -23.00 48.30
C MET A 1 24.48 -22.50 46.97
N LYS A 2 25.69 -22.91 46.53
CA LYS A 2 26.28 -22.44 45.25
C LYS A 2 25.47 -22.83 43.99
N LYS A 3 24.90 -24.05 43.94
CA LYS A 3 24.05 -24.51 42.81
C LYS A 3 22.71 -23.76 42.68
N ILE A 4 22.11 -23.37 43.80
CA ILE A 4 20.84 -22.60 43.83
C ILE A 4 21.08 -21.17 43.35
N LYS A 5 22.22 -20.55 43.72
CA LYS A 5 22.62 -19.23 43.20
C LYS A 5 22.87 -19.25 41.69
N ALA A 6 23.47 -20.33 41.15
CA ALA A 6 23.70 -20.46 39.72
C ALA A 6 22.39 -20.60 38.90
N ILE A 7 21.43 -21.40 39.38
CA ILE A 7 20.11 -21.56 38.72
C ILE A 7 19.30 -20.25 38.77
N LEU A 8 19.36 -19.53 39.89
CA LEU A 8 18.69 -18.24 40.04
C LEU A 8 19.32 -17.17 39.12
N CYS A 9 20.64 -17.18 38.93
CA CYS A 9 21.32 -16.30 37.97
C CYS A 9 20.95 -16.60 36.51
N VAL A 10 20.77 -17.88 36.13
CA VAL A 10 20.32 -18.25 34.77
C VAL A 10 18.86 -17.85 34.54
N PHE A 11 17.98 -18.00 35.54
CA PHE A 11 16.60 -17.51 35.47
C PHE A 11 16.53 -15.98 35.36
N ILE A 12 17.35 -15.24 36.11
CA ILE A 12 17.42 -13.77 36.03
C ILE A 12 18.00 -13.31 34.69
N LEU A 13 18.99 -14.01 34.12
CA LEU A 13 19.50 -13.71 32.77
C LEU A 13 18.44 -14.00 31.68
N ALA A 14 17.63 -15.04 31.84
CA ALA A 14 16.53 -15.36 30.93
C ALA A 14 15.38 -14.34 31.02
N LEU A 15 15.11 -13.78 32.21
CA LEU A 15 14.15 -12.70 32.43
C LEU A 15 14.67 -11.32 31.95
N LEU A 16 15.98 -11.11 31.91
CA LEU A 16 16.61 -9.89 31.36
C LEU A 16 16.62 -9.85 29.82
N MET A 17 16.38 -10.98 29.15
CA MET A 17 16.25 -11.07 27.69
C MET A 17 14.86 -10.64 27.17
N THR A 18 13.89 -10.37 28.05
CA THR A 18 12.51 -10.06 27.65
C THR A 18 12.14 -8.63 28.03
N SER A 19 12.59 -7.66 27.22
CA SER A 19 11.82 -6.46 26.84
C SER A 19 12.64 -5.63 25.85
N SER A 20 13.05 -6.23 24.73
CA SER A 20 13.21 -5.42 23.53
C SER A 20 11.81 -5.22 22.97
N THR A 21 11.34 -3.98 22.84
CA THR A 21 10.13 -3.68 22.07
C THR A 21 10.38 -4.11 20.63
N LYS A 22 10.10 -5.37 20.32
CA LYS A 22 10.36 -5.94 19.00
C LYS A 22 9.50 -5.19 18.00
N THR A 23 10.15 -4.39 17.17
CA THR A 23 9.52 -3.76 16.02
C THR A 23 9.35 -4.82 14.93
N THR A 24 8.13 -4.97 14.45
CA THR A 24 7.79 -5.89 13.36
C THR A 24 7.92 -5.15 12.03
N THR A 25 8.55 -5.76 11.03
CA THR A 25 8.59 -5.18 9.67
C THR A 25 7.53 -5.83 8.80
N ILE A 26 6.79 -5.02 8.05
CA ILE A 26 5.96 -5.43 6.92
C ILE A 26 6.72 -5.03 5.67
N PHE A 27 7.22 -6.01 4.92
CA PHE A 27 7.73 -5.80 3.57
C PHE A 27 6.57 -5.82 2.59
N VAL A 28 6.47 -4.82 1.71
CA VAL A 28 5.48 -4.82 0.63
C VAL A 28 6.20 -5.06 -0.69
N ILE A 29 5.81 -6.08 -1.45
CA ILE A 29 6.28 -6.33 -2.81
C ILE A 29 5.11 -6.29 -3.79
N GLY A 30 5.34 -5.71 -4.96
CA GLY A 30 4.31 -5.53 -5.95
C GLY A 30 4.68 -4.59 -7.08
N ASP A 31 3.65 -4.11 -7.76
CA ASP A 31 3.72 -3.26 -8.95
C ASP A 31 3.55 -1.75 -8.66
N SER A 32 3.26 -0.98 -9.70
CA SER A 32 3.03 0.47 -9.63
C SER A 32 1.90 0.88 -8.69
N THR A 33 0.87 0.07 -8.49
CA THR A 33 -0.27 0.43 -7.64
C THR A 33 0.11 0.47 -6.15
N ALA A 34 1.16 -0.26 -5.76
CA ALA A 34 1.70 -0.28 -4.41
C ALA A 34 2.97 0.58 -4.25
N ALA A 35 3.71 0.83 -5.35
CA ALA A 35 5.07 1.37 -5.34
C ALA A 35 5.25 2.76 -4.69
N GLU A 36 6.46 2.96 -4.15
CA GLU A 36 7.01 4.27 -3.85
C GLU A 36 7.09 5.13 -5.12
N LYS A 37 6.75 6.42 -5.02
CA LYS A 37 6.74 7.35 -6.15
C LYS A 37 7.85 8.37 -6.03
N GLY A 38 8.87 8.24 -6.86
CA GLY A 38 9.89 9.28 -7.04
C GLY A 38 9.25 10.60 -7.49
N GLY A 39 9.83 11.72 -7.07
CA GLY A 39 9.32 13.05 -7.46
C GLY A 39 7.96 13.42 -6.86
N PHE A 40 7.52 12.75 -5.79
CA PHE A 40 6.24 12.94 -5.11
C PHE A 40 5.92 14.38 -4.66
N ARG A 41 6.92 15.27 -4.63
CA ARG A 41 6.75 16.71 -4.38
C ARG A 41 6.11 17.45 -5.55
N ASN A 42 6.31 16.95 -6.77
CA ASN A 42 5.87 17.57 -8.02
C ASN A 42 4.88 16.67 -8.79
N ASN A 43 4.51 15.52 -8.23
CA ASN A 43 3.55 14.59 -8.80
C ASN A 43 2.64 14.04 -7.69
N PRO A 44 1.30 14.11 -7.82
CA PRO A 44 0.37 13.64 -6.80
C PRO A 44 0.20 12.11 -6.77
N GLU A 45 0.79 11.36 -7.71
CA GLU A 45 0.67 9.91 -7.74
C GLU A 45 1.24 9.25 -6.48
N ARG A 46 0.54 8.27 -5.92
CA ARG A 46 0.97 7.48 -4.76
C ARG A 46 0.57 6.03 -4.95
N GLY A 47 1.45 5.10 -4.58
CA GLY A 47 1.05 3.71 -4.38
C GLY A 47 0.37 3.53 -3.03
N TRP A 48 -0.53 2.55 -2.90
CA TRP A 48 -1.16 2.26 -1.61
C TRP A 48 -0.12 1.83 -0.56
N GLY A 49 0.90 1.05 -0.98
CA GLY A 49 2.02 0.65 -0.12
C GLY A 49 2.86 1.83 0.39
N MET A 50 3.00 2.90 -0.40
CA MET A 50 3.75 4.11 -0.04
C MET A 50 3.13 4.84 1.15
N VAL A 51 1.80 4.82 1.29
CA VAL A 51 1.08 5.55 2.35
C VAL A 51 0.60 4.64 3.50
N LEU A 52 0.92 3.35 3.43
CA LEU A 52 0.45 2.31 4.33
C LEU A 52 0.94 2.49 5.77
N GLN A 53 2.15 3.03 5.98
CA GLN A 53 2.71 3.29 7.32
C GLN A 53 1.78 4.14 8.19
N GLY A 54 1.00 5.04 7.59
CA GLY A 54 0.04 5.88 8.31
C GLY A 54 -1.08 5.08 8.99
N PHE A 55 -1.29 3.83 8.60
CA PHE A 55 -2.32 2.92 9.12
C PHE A 55 -1.81 1.87 10.11
N PHE A 56 -0.51 1.89 10.45
CA PHE A 56 0.07 1.02 11.47
C PHE A 56 0.77 1.83 12.56
N ASP A 57 0.67 1.42 13.81
CA ASP A 57 1.33 2.07 14.94
C ASP A 57 2.87 2.01 14.87
N ASP A 58 3.54 2.65 15.82
CA ASP A 58 5.01 2.79 15.79
C ASP A 58 5.76 1.48 16.11
N LYS A 59 5.05 0.40 16.44
CA LYS A 59 5.64 -0.93 16.64
C LYS A 59 5.76 -1.71 15.34
N VAL A 60 5.16 -1.21 14.25
CA VAL A 60 5.22 -1.79 12.92
C VAL A 60 5.90 -0.81 11.96
N ILE A 61 6.89 -1.29 11.23
CA ILE A 61 7.55 -0.56 10.15
C ILE A 61 7.09 -1.14 8.82
N VAL A 62 6.58 -0.29 7.94
CA VAL A 62 6.29 -0.65 6.56
C VAL A 62 7.51 -0.31 5.71
N ASP A 63 8.12 -1.34 5.14
CA ASP A 63 9.23 -1.23 4.20
C ASP A 63 8.75 -1.63 2.80
N ASN A 64 8.43 -0.63 1.99
CA ASN A 64 7.81 -0.83 0.68
C ASN A 64 8.86 -1.01 -0.43
N HIS A 65 8.87 -2.19 -1.04
CA HIS A 65 9.74 -2.57 -2.16
C HIS A 65 8.98 -2.73 -3.48
N ALA A 66 7.68 -2.45 -3.51
CA ALA A 66 6.91 -2.47 -4.75
C ALA A 66 7.47 -1.44 -5.75
N VAL A 67 7.52 -1.82 -7.04
CA VAL A 67 8.17 -1.02 -8.08
C VAL A 67 7.30 -0.96 -9.33
N ASN A 68 7.23 0.23 -9.92
CA ASN A 68 6.51 0.50 -11.16
C ASN A 68 6.82 -0.52 -12.28
N GLY A 69 5.78 -0.96 -12.99
CA GLY A 69 5.88 -1.86 -14.13
C GLY A 69 6.36 -3.29 -13.85
N ARG A 70 6.55 -3.69 -12.57
CA ARG A 70 7.03 -5.05 -12.26
C ARG A 70 5.89 -6.04 -12.21
N SER A 71 6.17 -7.24 -12.71
CA SER A 71 5.32 -8.43 -12.60
C SER A 71 5.91 -9.38 -11.56
N SER A 72 5.20 -10.47 -11.25
CA SER A 72 5.71 -11.53 -10.39
C SER A 72 7.04 -12.11 -10.90
N LEU A 73 7.23 -12.16 -12.22
CA LEU A 73 8.44 -12.66 -12.87
C LEU A 73 9.56 -11.63 -12.90
N SER A 74 9.31 -10.42 -13.41
CA SER A 74 10.37 -9.43 -13.56
C SER A 74 10.95 -8.98 -12.22
N PHE A 75 10.14 -8.99 -11.14
CA PHE A 75 10.62 -8.69 -9.80
C PHE A 75 11.64 -9.72 -9.27
N ILE A 76 11.50 -11.00 -9.65
CA ILE A 76 12.50 -12.04 -9.38
C ILE A 76 13.73 -11.81 -10.26
N ASN A 77 13.54 -11.69 -11.58
CA ASN A 77 14.63 -11.64 -12.56
C ASN A 77 15.55 -10.43 -12.37
N GLU A 78 15.00 -9.30 -11.93
CA GLU A 78 15.76 -8.08 -11.62
C GLU A 78 16.45 -8.12 -10.24
N GLY A 79 16.39 -9.24 -9.51
CA GLY A 79 17.00 -9.40 -8.20
C GLY A 79 16.35 -8.57 -7.08
N ARG A 80 15.14 -8.02 -7.32
CA ARG A 80 14.42 -7.22 -6.31
C ARG A 80 13.93 -8.08 -5.18
N TRP A 81 13.44 -9.28 -5.51
CA TRP A 81 13.07 -10.25 -4.49
C TRP A 81 14.21 -10.59 -3.54
N LYS A 82 15.40 -10.83 -4.10
CA LYS A 82 16.60 -11.14 -3.31
C LYS A 82 16.90 -10.05 -2.26
N LYS A 83 16.77 -8.77 -2.62
CA LYS A 83 16.99 -7.63 -1.71
C LYS A 83 16.05 -7.64 -0.51
N VAL A 84 14.80 -8.06 -0.71
CA VAL A 84 13.82 -8.22 0.38
C VAL A 84 14.14 -9.46 1.19
N LEU A 85 14.31 -10.60 0.52
CA LEU A 85 14.56 -11.90 1.12
C LEU A 85 15.77 -11.92 2.07
N ASP A 86 16.84 -11.21 1.71
CA ASP A 86 18.05 -11.09 2.52
C ASP A 86 17.83 -10.31 3.84
N ARG A 87 16.72 -9.56 3.96
CA ARG A 87 16.42 -8.66 5.09
C ARG A 87 15.31 -9.17 6.00
N ILE A 88 14.54 -10.16 5.56
CA ILE A 88 13.45 -10.76 6.36
C ILE A 88 14.03 -11.37 7.63
N LYS A 89 13.41 -11.05 8.78
CA LYS A 89 13.70 -11.66 10.07
C LYS A 89 12.48 -12.47 10.55
N PRO A 90 12.69 -13.45 11.44
CA PRO A 90 11.59 -14.22 12.01
C PRO A 90 10.51 -13.34 12.65
N GLY A 91 9.27 -13.50 12.20
CA GLY A 91 8.10 -12.72 12.63
C GLY A 91 7.83 -11.45 11.83
N ASP A 92 8.66 -11.10 10.84
CA ASP A 92 8.31 -10.07 9.85
C ASP A 92 7.23 -10.59 8.89
N TYR A 93 6.48 -9.68 8.28
CA TYR A 93 5.47 -9.99 7.28
C TYR A 93 5.94 -9.63 5.88
N VAL A 94 5.46 -10.36 4.86
CA VAL A 94 5.65 -9.99 3.45
C VAL A 94 4.28 -9.94 2.78
N PHE A 95 3.84 -8.76 2.41
CA PHE A 95 2.63 -8.52 1.64
C PHE A 95 2.97 -8.60 0.15
N ILE A 96 2.30 -9.50 -0.57
CA ILE A 96 2.64 -9.88 -1.94
C ILE A 96 1.44 -9.58 -2.84
N GLN A 97 1.57 -8.60 -3.74
CA GLN A 97 0.51 -8.20 -4.67
C GLN A 97 1.04 -8.00 -6.09
N PHE A 98 0.70 -8.90 -7.01
CA PHE A 98 1.03 -8.84 -8.44
C PHE A 98 -0.19 -9.19 -9.30
N GLY A 99 -0.08 -9.04 -10.62
CA GLY A 99 -1.16 -9.30 -11.57
C GLY A 99 -1.22 -8.30 -12.73
N HIS A 100 -1.12 -6.99 -12.46
CA HIS A 100 -1.29 -5.95 -13.49
C HIS A 100 -0.33 -6.10 -14.67
N ASN A 101 0.94 -6.41 -14.40
CA ASN A 101 1.98 -6.50 -15.42
C ASN A 101 2.21 -7.93 -15.89
N ASP A 102 1.72 -8.92 -15.13
CA ASP A 102 1.79 -10.35 -15.45
C ASP A 102 0.90 -10.71 -16.64
N GLU A 103 -0.23 -10.01 -16.80
CA GLU A 103 -1.16 -10.18 -17.93
C GLU A 103 -0.69 -9.56 -19.26
N LYS A 104 0.38 -8.78 -19.25
CA LYS A 104 0.85 -8.06 -20.44
C LYS A 104 1.71 -8.98 -21.28
N SER A 105 1.56 -8.91 -22.61
CA SER A 105 2.27 -9.78 -23.55
C SER A 105 3.79 -9.63 -23.62
N MET A 106 4.40 -8.74 -22.83
CA MET A 106 5.85 -8.54 -22.84
C MET A 106 6.56 -9.74 -22.20
N PRO A 107 7.45 -10.46 -22.93
CA PRO A 107 8.01 -11.73 -22.47
C PRO A 107 8.80 -11.67 -21.15
N ASP A 108 9.40 -10.52 -20.83
CA ASP A 108 10.15 -10.30 -19.59
C ASP A 108 9.24 -10.09 -18.37
N ARG A 109 7.93 -9.93 -18.58
CA ARG A 109 6.92 -9.69 -17.53
C ARG A 109 5.82 -10.74 -17.50
N HIS A 110 5.39 -11.25 -18.67
CA HIS A 110 4.24 -12.13 -18.84
C HIS A 110 4.37 -13.42 -18.03
N THR A 111 3.28 -13.83 -17.38
CA THR A 111 3.18 -15.14 -16.71
C THR A 111 1.75 -15.64 -16.73
N ASP A 112 1.51 -16.93 -16.89
CA ASP A 112 0.17 -17.47 -17.04
C ASP A 112 -0.42 -17.97 -15.71
N PRO A 113 -1.66 -17.57 -15.34
CA PRO A 113 -2.41 -18.10 -14.20
C PRO A 113 -2.57 -19.62 -14.27
N GLY A 114 -2.45 -20.29 -13.13
CA GLY A 114 -2.46 -21.75 -13.05
C GLY A 114 -1.14 -22.42 -13.44
N SER A 115 -0.12 -21.65 -13.84
CA SER A 115 1.22 -22.18 -14.12
C SER A 115 2.34 -21.24 -13.62
N THR A 116 2.97 -20.45 -14.48
CA THR A 116 4.14 -19.63 -14.14
C THR A 116 3.83 -18.52 -13.15
N PHE A 117 2.63 -17.93 -13.21
CA PHE A 117 2.20 -16.93 -12.23
C PHE A 117 2.08 -17.55 -10.83
N ASP A 118 1.35 -18.66 -10.73
CA ASP A 118 1.14 -19.40 -9.49
C ASP A 118 2.46 -19.91 -8.90
N ALA A 119 3.38 -20.38 -9.76
CA ALA A 119 4.71 -20.81 -9.36
C ALA A 119 5.55 -19.66 -8.76
N ASN A 120 5.48 -18.46 -9.33
CA ASN A 120 6.17 -17.28 -8.79
C ASN A 120 5.57 -16.86 -7.44
N LEU A 121 4.24 -16.83 -7.32
CA LEU A 121 3.57 -16.54 -6.04
C LEU A 121 3.94 -17.56 -4.96
N ALA A 122 3.93 -18.85 -5.31
CA ALA A 122 4.35 -19.92 -4.41
C ALA A 122 5.82 -19.78 -3.98
N ARG A 123 6.70 -19.34 -4.89
CA ARG A 123 8.10 -19.07 -4.58
C ARG A 123 8.25 -17.97 -3.53
N TYR A 124 7.57 -16.82 -3.69
CA TYR A 124 7.59 -15.75 -2.70
C TYR A 124 7.13 -16.23 -1.32
N VAL A 125 6.04 -16.99 -1.27
CA VAL A 125 5.48 -17.57 -0.04
C VAL A 125 6.49 -18.50 0.63
N ASN A 126 7.03 -19.46 -0.11
CA ASN A 126 7.90 -20.49 0.44
C ASN A 126 9.24 -19.91 0.89
N GLU A 127 9.86 -19.04 0.10
CA GLU A 127 11.13 -18.41 0.47
C GLU A 127 10.96 -17.45 1.66
N THR A 128 9.83 -16.76 1.79
CA THR A 128 9.49 -15.97 2.99
C THR A 128 9.46 -16.86 4.24
N ARG A 129 8.79 -18.02 4.16
CA ARG A 129 8.71 -18.98 5.27
C ARG A 129 10.06 -19.54 5.67
N VAL A 130 10.93 -19.83 4.71
CA VAL A 130 12.31 -20.29 4.98
C VAL A 130 13.09 -19.27 5.82
N LYS A 131 12.81 -17.97 5.69
CA LYS A 131 13.41 -16.90 6.53
C LYS A 131 12.70 -16.69 7.88
N GLY A 132 11.65 -17.47 8.17
CA GLY A 132 10.80 -17.29 9.35
C GLY A 132 9.82 -16.11 9.24
N GLY A 133 9.68 -15.52 8.05
CA GLY A 133 8.69 -14.50 7.78
C GLY A 133 7.29 -15.08 7.56
N ILE A 134 6.29 -14.20 7.59
CA ILE A 134 4.88 -14.54 7.45
C ILE A 134 4.35 -13.93 6.14
N PRO A 135 4.16 -14.74 5.08
CA PRO A 135 3.64 -14.23 3.82
C PRO A 135 2.12 -13.98 3.90
N VAL A 136 1.66 -12.92 3.25
CA VAL A 136 0.25 -12.58 3.06
C VAL A 136 0.04 -12.27 1.58
N LEU A 137 -0.85 -13.03 0.93
CA LEU A 137 -1.13 -12.87 -0.50
C LEU A 137 -2.30 -11.92 -0.73
N PHE A 138 -2.18 -11.12 -1.77
CA PHE A 138 -3.21 -10.22 -2.28
C PHE A 138 -3.41 -10.54 -3.76
N ASN A 139 -4.65 -10.46 -4.25
CA ASN A 139 -4.87 -10.26 -5.68
C ASN A 139 -4.69 -8.76 -6.03
N ALA A 140 -4.64 -8.43 -7.31
CA ALA A 140 -4.43 -7.06 -7.77
C ALA A 140 -5.63 -6.15 -7.40
N VAL A 141 -5.37 -4.88 -7.10
CA VAL A 141 -6.43 -3.87 -7.08
C VAL A 141 -7.06 -3.70 -8.47
N VAL A 142 -8.29 -3.21 -8.54
CA VAL A 142 -8.97 -3.01 -9.83
C VAL A 142 -8.39 -1.83 -10.62
N ARG A 143 -8.48 -1.93 -11.95
CA ARG A 143 -8.46 -0.76 -12.83
C ARG A 143 -9.86 -0.16 -12.89
N ARG A 144 -9.94 1.15 -12.95
CA ARG A 144 -11.20 1.85 -13.21
C ARG A 144 -11.62 1.66 -14.68
N CYS A 145 -12.52 0.72 -14.94
CA CYS A 145 -12.98 0.41 -16.29
C CYS A 145 -14.51 0.32 -16.35
N TYR A 146 -15.13 1.23 -17.10
CA TYR A 146 -16.57 1.24 -17.36
C TYR A 146 -16.87 1.07 -18.87
N TYR A 147 -15.91 0.48 -19.60
CA TYR A 147 -16.00 0.26 -21.02
C TYR A 147 -15.69 -1.19 -21.37
N SER A 148 -16.59 -1.86 -22.07
CA SER A 148 -16.45 -3.20 -22.61
C SER A 148 -16.33 -3.14 -24.14
N ALA A 149 -15.16 -3.56 -24.63
CA ALA A 149 -14.90 -3.99 -26.00
C ALA A 149 -13.79 -5.05 -25.91
N GLU A 150 -13.25 -5.57 -27.02
CA GLU A 150 -11.97 -6.28 -27.01
C GLU A 150 -10.85 -5.33 -26.54
N LEU A 151 -10.75 -5.11 -25.23
CA LEU A 151 -9.77 -4.27 -24.61
C LEU A 151 -8.43 -4.98 -24.69
N LYS A 152 -7.53 -4.46 -25.53
CA LYS A 152 -6.11 -4.79 -25.41
C LYS A 152 -5.59 -4.08 -24.16
N ASN A 153 -5.37 -4.86 -23.10
CA ASN A 153 -4.69 -4.41 -21.89
C ASN A 153 -3.23 -4.05 -22.21
N ASP A 154 -2.99 -2.79 -22.58
CA ASP A 154 -1.65 -2.27 -22.87
C ASP A 154 -0.86 -2.01 -21.58
N ASP A 155 0.45 -1.78 -21.68
CA ASP A 155 1.34 -1.50 -20.52
C ASP A 155 0.84 -0.29 -19.72
N ASP A 156 0.51 -0.50 -18.45
CA ASP A 156 -0.01 0.53 -17.55
C ASP A 156 1.01 1.68 -17.38
N GLU A 157 2.31 1.40 -17.54
CA GLU A 157 3.35 2.44 -17.48
C GLU A 157 3.19 3.52 -18.57
N LYS A 158 2.55 3.19 -19.71
CA LYS A 158 2.24 4.19 -20.75
C LYS A 158 1.25 5.25 -20.27
N LEU A 159 0.37 4.92 -19.31
CA LEU A 159 -0.57 5.87 -18.73
C LEU A 159 0.13 7.00 -17.97
N ARG A 160 1.39 6.80 -17.53
CA ARG A 160 2.17 7.83 -16.85
C ARG A 160 2.43 9.06 -17.71
N ASN A 161 2.57 8.85 -19.02
CA ASN A 161 2.88 9.87 -20.00
C ASN A 161 1.64 10.39 -20.75
N LYS A 162 0.46 9.83 -20.47
CA LYS A 162 -0.78 10.18 -21.15
C LYS A 162 -1.32 11.51 -20.62
N VAL A 163 -1.64 12.43 -21.53
CA VAL A 163 -2.29 13.71 -21.24
C VAL A 163 -3.81 13.56 -21.40
N TYR A 164 -4.58 14.45 -20.78
CA TYR A 164 -6.03 14.47 -20.94
C TYR A 164 -6.42 14.66 -22.42
N ASP A 165 -7.22 13.73 -22.97
CA ASP A 165 -7.58 13.66 -24.39
C ASP A 165 -9.05 14.07 -24.66
N GLY A 166 -9.76 14.57 -23.66
CA GLY A 166 -11.15 15.04 -23.80
C GLY A 166 -12.20 13.94 -23.90
N ARG A 167 -11.84 12.65 -23.86
CA ARG A 167 -12.81 11.56 -24.08
C ARG A 167 -12.72 10.51 -22.98
N GLU A 168 -13.78 10.36 -22.20
CA GLU A 168 -13.97 9.17 -21.39
C GLU A 168 -14.84 8.17 -22.14
N GLN A 169 -14.38 6.93 -22.24
CA GLN A 169 -15.16 5.85 -22.85
C GLN A 169 -15.91 5.12 -21.75
N ILE A 170 -17.24 5.12 -21.84
CA ILE A 170 -18.16 4.44 -20.93
C ILE A 170 -19.25 3.78 -21.79
N ASN A 171 -19.46 2.49 -21.61
CA ASN A 171 -20.62 1.76 -22.16
C ASN A 171 -21.14 0.69 -21.20
N SER A 172 -20.68 0.71 -19.94
CA SER A 172 -21.15 -0.13 -18.85
C SER A 172 -21.49 0.75 -17.65
N ASP A 173 -22.59 0.42 -16.98
CA ASP A 173 -23.00 0.98 -15.70
C ASP A 173 -22.33 0.28 -14.51
N THR A 174 -21.66 -0.85 -14.76
CA THR A 174 -20.91 -1.63 -13.78
C THR A 174 -19.42 -1.63 -14.10
N LEU A 175 -18.60 -1.74 -13.05
CA LEU A 175 -17.15 -1.82 -13.20
C LEU A 175 -16.78 -3.18 -13.84
N ILE A 176 -16.00 -3.14 -14.91
CA ILE A 176 -15.60 -4.32 -15.66
C ILE A 176 -14.27 -4.84 -15.14
N ASP A 177 -14.22 -6.15 -14.87
CA ASP A 177 -12.97 -6.83 -14.57
C ASP A 177 -12.04 -6.82 -15.79
N THR A 178 -10.81 -6.39 -15.57
CA THR A 178 -9.76 -6.35 -16.61
C THR A 178 -8.67 -7.37 -16.35
N HIS A 179 -8.71 -8.13 -15.25
CA HIS A 179 -7.65 -9.02 -14.81
C HIS A 179 -8.03 -10.51 -14.94
N GLY A 180 -9.30 -10.87 -15.13
CA GLY A 180 -9.71 -12.24 -15.42
C GLY A 180 -9.14 -13.28 -14.44
N ALA A 181 -8.42 -14.28 -14.95
CA ALA A 181 -7.86 -15.36 -14.13
C ALA A 181 -6.83 -14.88 -13.08
N TYR A 182 -6.19 -13.71 -13.27
CA TYR A 182 -5.27 -13.13 -12.30
C TYR A 182 -5.96 -12.68 -11.01
N VAL A 183 -7.29 -12.49 -11.01
CA VAL A 183 -8.08 -12.23 -9.80
C VAL A 183 -8.15 -13.46 -8.90
N ILE A 184 -8.17 -14.65 -9.50
CA ILE A 184 -8.46 -15.92 -8.84
C ILE A 184 -7.18 -16.66 -8.43
N ALA A 185 -6.15 -16.64 -9.27
CA ALA A 185 -4.89 -17.36 -9.03
C ALA A 185 -4.26 -17.09 -7.65
N PRO A 186 -4.12 -15.83 -7.17
CA PRO A 186 -3.51 -15.57 -5.85
C PRO A 186 -4.31 -16.18 -4.70
N ARG A 187 -5.64 -16.23 -4.81
CA ARG A 187 -6.51 -16.89 -3.81
C ARG A 187 -6.29 -18.39 -3.81
N ASN A 188 -6.19 -19.01 -4.98
CA ASN A 188 -5.94 -20.45 -5.10
C ASN A 188 -4.59 -20.84 -4.51
N VAL A 189 -3.53 -20.08 -4.84
CA VAL A 189 -2.20 -20.28 -4.25
C VAL A 189 -2.24 -20.09 -2.73
N ALA A 190 -2.93 -19.05 -2.24
CA ALA A 190 -3.04 -18.80 -0.81
C ALA A 190 -3.74 -19.96 -0.07
N LYS A 191 -4.82 -20.49 -0.64
CA LYS A 191 -5.53 -21.66 -0.12
C LYS A 191 -4.65 -22.91 -0.15
N GLN A 192 -3.99 -23.19 -1.27
CA GLN A 192 -3.12 -24.36 -1.44
C GLN A 192 -1.96 -24.35 -0.44
N LEU A 193 -1.34 -23.19 -0.24
CA LEU A 193 -0.20 -23.04 0.65
C LEU A 193 -0.60 -22.71 2.08
N ASN A 194 -1.89 -22.58 2.38
CA ASN A 194 -2.43 -22.21 3.68
C ASN A 194 -1.77 -20.94 4.25
N VAL A 195 -1.88 -19.83 3.52
CA VAL A 195 -1.44 -18.49 3.94
C VAL A 195 -2.61 -17.51 3.96
N PRO A 196 -2.56 -16.45 4.79
CA PRO A 196 -3.56 -15.40 4.77
C PRO A 196 -3.72 -14.79 3.37
N PHE A 197 -4.97 -14.49 3.00
CA PHE A 197 -5.33 -13.91 1.71
C PHE A 197 -6.21 -12.67 1.90
N VAL A 198 -5.81 -11.56 1.28
CA VAL A 198 -6.59 -10.31 1.23
C VAL A 198 -7.13 -10.11 -0.19
N ASP A 199 -8.45 -9.99 -0.31
CA ASP A 199 -9.15 -9.80 -1.58
C ASP A 199 -9.19 -8.32 -1.99
N ALA A 200 -8.02 -7.78 -2.37
CA ALA A 200 -7.89 -6.39 -2.80
C ALA A 200 -8.74 -6.06 -4.04
N THR A 201 -8.95 -7.02 -4.94
CA THR A 201 -9.86 -6.84 -6.09
C THR A 201 -11.26 -6.54 -5.60
N LYS A 202 -11.84 -7.39 -4.73
CA LYS A 202 -13.19 -7.14 -4.21
C LYS A 202 -13.29 -5.82 -3.45
N ILE A 203 -12.34 -5.55 -2.57
CA ILE A 203 -12.33 -4.33 -1.75
C ILE A 203 -12.33 -3.08 -2.63
N THR A 204 -11.43 -3.03 -3.62
CA THR A 204 -11.31 -1.86 -4.49
C THR A 204 -12.44 -1.77 -5.51
N HIS A 205 -12.98 -2.90 -5.98
CA HIS A 205 -14.20 -2.94 -6.78
C HIS A 205 -15.38 -2.28 -6.04
N ASP A 206 -15.61 -2.68 -4.79
CA ASP A 206 -16.72 -2.19 -3.97
C ASP A 206 -16.57 -0.68 -3.67
N ILE A 207 -15.34 -0.21 -3.46
CA ILE A 207 -15.04 1.23 -3.32
C ILE A 207 -15.36 2.00 -4.61
N GLU A 208 -14.86 1.54 -5.76
CA GLU A 208 -15.10 2.20 -7.06
C GLU A 208 -16.60 2.26 -7.38
N THR A 209 -17.29 1.13 -7.22
CA THR A 209 -18.73 1.02 -7.49
C THR A 209 -19.54 1.89 -6.54
N GLY A 210 -19.19 1.91 -5.25
CA GLY A 210 -19.85 2.76 -4.25
C GLY A 210 -19.69 4.26 -4.51
N MET A 211 -18.59 4.67 -5.17
CA MET A 211 -18.38 6.06 -5.60
C MET A 211 -19.04 6.38 -6.95
N GLY A 212 -19.42 5.37 -7.72
CA GLY A 212 -19.94 5.49 -9.07
C GLY A 212 -18.91 6.03 -10.07
N ILE A 213 -19.29 6.08 -11.34
CA ILE A 213 -18.41 6.46 -12.45
C ILE A 213 -17.71 7.80 -12.17
N GLU A 214 -18.45 8.87 -11.88
CA GLU A 214 -17.85 10.19 -11.72
C GLU A 214 -17.07 10.34 -10.42
N GLY A 215 -17.61 9.81 -9.32
CA GLY A 215 -16.99 9.92 -8.01
C GLY A 215 -15.67 9.19 -7.95
N SER A 216 -15.59 8.01 -8.58
CA SER A 216 -14.40 7.17 -8.51
C SER A 216 -13.19 7.74 -9.26
N ARG A 217 -13.39 8.70 -10.19
CA ARG A 217 -12.30 9.50 -10.79
C ARG A 217 -11.39 10.11 -9.72
N LYS A 218 -11.95 10.52 -8.58
CA LYS A 218 -11.20 11.15 -7.46
C LYS A 218 -10.12 10.26 -6.86
N LEU A 219 -10.20 8.94 -7.02
CA LEU A 219 -9.20 8.01 -6.51
C LEU A 219 -7.92 8.03 -7.36
N HIS A 220 -8.06 8.30 -8.66
CA HIS A 220 -7.01 8.08 -9.63
C HIS A 220 -6.25 9.35 -10.00
N MET A 221 -5.19 9.18 -10.77
CA MET A 221 -4.48 10.25 -11.50
C MET A 221 -5.35 10.78 -12.66
N TRP A 222 -6.58 11.15 -12.33
CA TRP A 222 -7.61 11.66 -13.21
C TRP A 222 -7.87 13.12 -12.85
N PHE A 223 -7.38 14.01 -13.70
CA PHE A 223 -7.49 15.46 -13.52
C PHE A 223 -7.85 16.11 -14.84
N MET A 224 -8.80 17.03 -14.80
CA MET A 224 -9.05 17.95 -15.91
C MET A 224 -7.86 18.93 -16.05
N PRO A 225 -7.61 19.48 -17.25
CA PRO A 225 -6.65 20.58 -17.42
C PRO A 225 -6.94 21.72 -16.44
N GLY A 226 -5.91 22.18 -15.71
CA GLY A 226 -6.02 23.23 -14.70
C GLY A 226 -6.56 22.80 -13.32
N GLU A 227 -7.05 21.57 -13.15
CA GLU A 227 -7.62 21.12 -11.87
C GLU A 227 -6.55 20.91 -10.79
N ASN A 228 -5.38 20.39 -11.18
CA ASN A 228 -4.27 20.16 -10.28
C ASN A 228 -3.01 20.91 -10.75
N PRO A 229 -2.42 21.80 -9.92
CA PRO A 229 -1.22 22.55 -10.29
C PRO A 229 0.00 21.68 -10.62
N GLN A 230 0.09 20.48 -10.05
CA GLN A 230 1.17 19.52 -10.33
C GLN A 230 0.94 18.77 -11.66
N VAL A 231 -0.27 18.84 -12.21
CA VAL A 231 -0.67 18.20 -13.47
C VAL A 231 -1.43 19.22 -14.34
N PRO A 232 -0.79 20.33 -14.75
CA PRO A 232 -1.50 21.48 -15.33
C PRO A 232 -2.22 21.15 -16.65
N LYS A 233 -1.71 20.19 -17.42
CA LYS A 233 -2.33 19.71 -18.66
C LYS A 233 -3.46 18.70 -18.44
N GLY A 234 -3.78 18.37 -17.19
CA GLY A 234 -4.67 17.27 -16.84
C GLY A 234 -4.02 15.91 -17.12
N LYS A 235 -4.68 14.86 -16.64
CA LYS A 235 -4.29 13.47 -16.85
C LYS A 235 -5.51 12.58 -16.82
N LYS A 236 -5.48 11.49 -17.58
CA LYS A 236 -6.52 10.46 -17.58
C LYS A 236 -5.85 9.11 -17.44
N ASP A 237 -5.78 8.64 -16.21
CA ASP A 237 -5.14 7.39 -15.81
C ASP A 237 -6.12 6.68 -14.88
N ASN A 238 -6.47 5.44 -15.22
CA ASN A 238 -7.48 4.63 -14.54
C ASN A 238 -6.88 3.56 -13.62
N THR A 239 -5.56 3.54 -13.51
CA THR A 239 -4.84 2.49 -12.77
C THR A 239 -4.11 3.09 -11.57
N HIS A 240 -3.47 4.23 -11.76
CA HIS A 240 -2.61 4.80 -10.72
C HIS A 240 -3.37 5.78 -9.83
N TYR A 241 -3.24 5.59 -8.52
CA TYR A 241 -3.88 6.45 -7.53
C TYR A 241 -3.16 7.79 -7.35
N ASN A 242 -3.95 8.80 -7.02
CA ASN A 242 -3.43 10.04 -6.42
C ASN A 242 -3.32 9.89 -4.89
N VAL A 243 -2.93 10.96 -4.17
CA VAL A 243 -2.81 10.96 -2.71
C VAL A 243 -4.09 10.49 -2.00
N TYR A 244 -5.26 10.95 -2.44
CA TYR A 244 -6.54 10.59 -1.84
C TYR A 244 -6.85 9.10 -2.05
N GLY A 245 -6.81 8.63 -3.31
CA GLY A 245 -7.11 7.23 -3.62
C GLY A 245 -6.16 6.26 -2.94
N ALA A 246 -4.86 6.56 -2.92
CA ALA A 246 -3.88 5.69 -2.26
C ALA A 246 -4.17 5.57 -0.76
N ARG A 247 -4.60 6.66 -0.09
CA ARG A 247 -4.97 6.62 1.34
C ARG A 247 -6.27 5.84 1.57
N VAL A 248 -7.28 6.02 0.72
CA VAL A 248 -8.54 5.26 0.81
C VAL A 248 -8.27 3.76 0.67
N VAL A 249 -7.54 3.37 -0.38
CA VAL A 249 -7.23 1.97 -0.66
C VAL A 249 -6.32 1.38 0.43
N ALA A 250 -5.25 2.07 0.82
CA ALA A 250 -4.35 1.57 1.87
C ALA A 250 -5.05 1.39 3.22
N GLY A 251 -6.01 2.25 3.57
CA GLY A 251 -6.81 2.12 4.79
C GLY A 251 -7.69 0.86 4.76
N ALA A 252 -8.44 0.68 3.67
CA ALA A 252 -9.29 -0.49 3.49
C ALA A 252 -8.48 -1.81 3.45
N LEU A 253 -7.31 -1.80 2.81
CA LEU A 253 -6.41 -2.95 2.80
C LEU A 253 -5.81 -3.23 4.19
N ALA A 254 -5.47 -2.19 4.97
CA ALA A 254 -5.00 -2.37 6.35
C ALA A 254 -6.08 -3.00 7.24
N ASP A 255 -7.35 -2.59 7.08
CA ASP A 255 -8.48 -3.18 7.80
C ASP A 255 -8.68 -4.65 7.42
N ALA A 256 -8.64 -4.98 6.12
CA ALA A 256 -8.72 -6.36 5.67
C ALA A 256 -7.55 -7.22 6.17
N VAL A 257 -6.34 -6.65 6.24
CA VAL A 257 -5.18 -7.31 6.87
C VAL A 257 -5.46 -7.61 8.35
N ALA A 258 -6.05 -6.69 9.11
CA ALA A 258 -6.37 -6.92 10.51
C ALA A 258 -7.35 -8.09 10.74
N GLU A 259 -8.22 -8.36 9.76
CA GLU A 259 -9.13 -9.51 9.78
C GLU A 259 -8.42 -10.82 9.45
N GLN A 260 -7.55 -10.81 8.44
CA GLN A 260 -6.84 -12.01 7.96
C GLN A 260 -5.61 -12.37 8.79
N VAL A 261 -5.06 -11.38 9.51
CA VAL A 261 -3.86 -11.51 10.35
C VAL A 261 -4.15 -10.91 11.72
N PRO A 262 -4.81 -11.65 12.63
CA PRO A 262 -5.22 -11.14 13.94
C PRO A 262 -4.08 -10.54 14.79
N ALA A 263 -2.85 -11.03 14.60
CA ALA A 263 -1.65 -10.51 15.26
C ALA A 263 -1.32 -9.05 14.89
N LEU A 264 -1.77 -8.57 13.71
CA LEU A 264 -1.60 -7.18 13.28
C LEU A 264 -2.78 -6.28 13.69
N LYS A 265 -3.90 -6.84 14.13
CA LYS A 265 -5.13 -6.10 14.42
C LYS A 265 -4.94 -4.97 15.44
N SER A 266 -4.20 -5.22 16.52
CA SER A 266 -3.93 -4.20 17.54
C SER A 266 -2.99 -3.09 17.08
N HIS A 267 -2.31 -3.28 15.95
CA HIS A 267 -1.40 -2.31 15.36
C HIS A 267 -2.06 -1.45 14.29
N VAL A 268 -3.20 -1.86 13.74
CA VAL A 268 -3.94 -1.05 12.77
C VAL A 268 -4.56 0.17 13.46
N CYS A 269 -4.32 1.34 12.90
CA CYS A 269 -4.73 2.62 13.48
C CYS A 269 -5.22 3.58 12.40
N HIS A 270 -6.21 4.42 12.77
CA HIS A 270 -6.81 5.40 11.87
C HIS A 270 -6.70 6.80 12.45
N TYR A 271 -6.38 7.76 11.60
CA TYR A 271 -6.24 9.18 11.93
C TYR A 271 -6.96 10.00 10.87
N ASP A 272 -7.54 11.13 11.28
CA ASP A 272 -8.25 12.03 10.36
C ASP A 272 -7.31 12.55 9.26
N TYR A 273 -6.07 12.88 9.65
CA TYR A 273 -5.02 13.27 8.71
C TYR A 273 -3.66 12.70 9.12
N VAL A 274 -2.84 12.38 8.11
CA VAL A 274 -1.45 11.99 8.26
C VAL A 274 -0.56 13.01 7.55
N VAL A 275 0.51 13.44 8.21
CA VAL A 275 1.48 14.38 7.69
C VAL A 275 2.84 13.70 7.59
N SER A 276 3.49 13.82 6.45
CA SER A 276 4.83 13.26 6.21
C SER A 276 5.59 14.10 5.19
N ALA A 277 6.80 14.52 5.54
CA ALA A 277 7.67 15.26 4.61
C ALA A 277 8.09 14.41 3.40
N GLU A 278 7.96 13.08 3.50
CA GLU A 278 8.29 12.08 2.48
C GLU A 278 7.08 11.70 1.60
N GLY A 279 5.96 12.43 1.72
CA GLY A 279 4.77 12.19 0.89
C GLY A 279 3.97 10.94 1.27
N ARG A 280 4.23 10.35 2.45
CA ARG A 280 3.57 9.13 2.96
C ARG A 280 2.25 9.38 3.71
N GLY A 281 1.71 10.59 3.62
CA GLY A 281 0.48 11.00 4.29
C GLY A 281 -0.46 11.79 3.37
N ASN A 282 -1.53 12.34 3.95
CA ASN A 282 -2.45 13.27 3.26
C ASN A 282 -1.74 14.58 2.89
N PHE A 283 -0.84 15.06 3.75
CA PHE A 283 -0.14 16.34 3.58
C PHE A 283 1.36 16.19 3.76
N MET A 284 2.11 17.03 3.05
CA MET A 284 3.56 17.23 3.25
C MET A 284 3.89 18.47 4.08
N ASP A 285 2.85 19.20 4.52
CA ASP A 285 2.94 20.44 5.27
C ASP A 285 1.96 20.38 6.45
N LEU A 286 2.46 20.62 7.67
CA LEU A 286 1.65 20.52 8.88
C LEU A 286 0.61 21.64 8.99
N GLN A 287 0.92 22.85 8.52
CA GLN A 287 -0.05 23.95 8.52
C GLN A 287 -1.21 23.64 7.59
N LYS A 288 -0.94 23.13 6.38
CA LYS A 288 -2.00 22.71 5.44
C LYS A 288 -2.91 21.63 6.03
N ALA A 289 -2.36 20.69 6.79
CA ALA A 289 -3.16 19.68 7.48
C ALA A 289 -4.08 20.30 8.55
N VAL A 290 -3.57 21.27 9.32
CA VAL A 290 -4.36 22.03 10.31
C VAL A 290 -5.44 22.88 9.63
N ASP A 291 -5.13 23.48 8.49
CA ASP A 291 -6.06 24.31 7.71
C ASP A 291 -7.20 23.47 7.14
N ALA A 292 -6.92 22.23 6.74
CA ALA A 292 -7.92 21.29 6.22
C ALA A 292 -8.95 20.84 7.28
N VAL A 293 -8.63 20.89 8.57
CA VAL A 293 -9.58 20.52 9.64
C VAL A 293 -10.76 21.50 9.66
N PRO A 294 -12.02 21.05 9.50
CA PRO A 294 -13.18 21.94 9.55
C PRO A 294 -13.35 22.60 10.93
N VAL A 295 -13.83 23.85 10.94
CA VAL A 295 -14.15 24.56 12.19
C VAL A 295 -15.24 23.81 12.95
N GLY A 296 -15.12 23.71 14.28
CA GLY A 296 -16.07 23.01 15.13
C GLY A 296 -15.90 21.49 15.16
N LYS A 297 -15.04 20.90 14.33
CA LYS A 297 -14.72 19.47 14.36
C LYS A 297 -13.49 19.18 15.23
N LYS A 298 -13.52 18.04 15.90
CA LYS A 298 -12.34 17.45 16.53
C LYS A 298 -11.60 16.64 15.46
N ALA A 299 -10.28 16.73 15.43
CA ALA A 299 -9.45 15.93 14.54
C ALA A 299 -8.16 15.47 15.23
N VAL A 300 -7.66 14.31 14.83
CA VAL A 300 -6.38 13.74 15.22
C VAL A 300 -5.46 13.72 14.00
N ILE A 301 -4.35 14.45 14.09
CA ILE A 301 -3.34 14.54 13.04
C ILE A 301 -2.12 13.74 13.48
N ARG A 302 -1.79 12.68 12.73
CA ARG A 302 -0.54 11.94 12.90
C ARG A 302 0.57 12.58 12.09
N ILE A 303 1.75 12.67 12.68
CA ILE A 303 2.95 13.26 12.08
C ILE A 303 4.03 12.17 12.02
N LEU A 304 4.42 11.79 10.81
CA LEU A 304 5.43 10.75 10.55
C LEU A 304 6.81 11.38 10.39
N GLY A 305 7.65 11.24 11.40
CA GLY A 305 9.04 11.71 11.40
C GLY A 305 9.20 13.22 11.22
N GLY A 306 10.44 13.68 11.06
CA GLY A 306 10.78 15.05 10.67
C GLY A 306 10.65 16.12 11.77
N GLU A 307 11.08 17.32 11.41
CA GLU A 307 10.94 18.52 12.25
C GLU A 307 9.97 19.51 11.58
N TRP A 308 9.00 19.98 12.36
CA TRP A 308 7.88 20.75 11.86
C TRP A 308 7.77 22.08 12.60
N LYS A 309 7.50 23.15 11.87
CA LYS A 309 7.16 24.43 12.49
C LYS A 309 5.82 24.30 13.23
N LYS A 310 5.74 24.89 14.42
CA LYS A 310 4.49 24.98 15.19
C LYS A 310 3.38 25.62 14.34
N PRO A 311 2.28 24.89 14.07
CA PRO A 311 1.20 25.41 13.25
C PRO A 311 0.34 26.41 14.05
N ILE A 312 -0.26 27.35 13.33
CA ILE A 312 -1.26 28.26 13.86
C ILE A 312 -2.60 27.55 13.77
N ILE A 313 -3.25 27.32 14.92
CA ILE A 313 -4.56 26.69 15.00
C ILE A 313 -5.62 27.78 15.11
N ALA A 314 -6.42 27.94 14.05
CA ALA A 314 -7.52 28.91 14.03
C ALA A 314 -8.53 28.65 15.16
N LYS A 315 -9.12 29.72 15.70
CA LYS A 315 -10.13 29.66 16.77
C LYS A 315 -11.27 28.71 16.37
N GLY A 316 -11.67 27.84 17.29
CA GLY A 316 -12.76 26.89 17.08
C GLY A 316 -12.35 25.54 16.49
N LYS A 317 -11.08 25.34 16.13
CA LYS A 317 -10.55 24.01 15.76
C LYS A 317 -10.03 23.27 17.00
N LYS A 318 -10.31 21.97 17.10
CA LYS A 318 -9.84 21.10 18.19
C LYS A 318 -8.97 19.99 17.61
N ILE A 319 -7.64 20.15 17.69
CA ILE A 319 -6.69 19.25 17.01
C ILE A 319 -5.79 18.58 18.04
N LYS A 320 -5.70 17.24 17.98
CA LYS A 320 -4.71 16.44 18.71
C LYS A 320 -3.60 16.01 17.75
N PHE A 321 -2.34 16.30 18.10
CA PHE A 321 -1.20 15.80 17.35
C PHE A 321 -0.67 14.49 17.94
N VAL A 322 -0.45 13.49 17.09
CA VAL A 322 0.23 12.25 17.43
C VAL A 322 1.55 12.23 16.68
N LYS A 323 2.67 12.27 17.42
CA LYS A 323 4.02 12.32 16.85
C LYS A 323 4.59 10.92 16.84
N SER A 324 5.01 10.47 15.65
CA SER A 324 5.60 9.16 15.42
C SER A 324 7.02 9.28 14.88
N PHE A 325 7.82 8.23 15.07
CA PHE A 325 9.16 8.12 14.45
C PHE A 325 10.06 9.34 14.73
N GLY A 326 10.02 9.84 15.97
CA GLY A 326 10.86 10.97 16.39
C GLY A 326 10.39 12.35 15.89
N ALA A 327 9.17 12.47 15.35
CA ALA A 327 8.63 13.75 14.90
C ALA A 327 8.66 14.83 16.01
N LYS A 328 9.11 16.04 15.65
CA LYS A 328 9.18 17.20 16.55
C LYS A 328 8.40 18.37 15.97
N ILE A 329 7.62 19.06 16.83
CA ILE A 329 7.02 20.35 16.52
C ILE A 329 7.82 21.39 17.31
N LYS A 330 8.44 22.34 16.61
CA LYS A 330 9.26 23.42 17.18
C LYS A 330 8.53 24.75 17.09
#